data_AF-A0A3E4PKQ4-F1
#
_entry.id   AF-A0A3E4PKQ4-F1
#
_cell.length_a   1.000
_cell.length_b   1.000
_cell.length_c   1.000
_cell.angle_alpha   90.00
_cell.angle_beta   90.00
_cell.angle_gamma   90.00
#
_symmetry.space_group_name_H-M   'P 1'
#
loop_
_entity.id
_entity.type
_entity.pdbx_description
1 polymer ?
#
loop_
_entity_poly.entity_id
_entity_poly.type
_entity_poly.pdbx_seq_one_letter_code
_entity_poly.pdbx_strand_id
1 'polypeptide(L)' 'MIFVCKYRKKLLVSRQISDDIKQFSYEICQRHSVIVRYMETDKDHIYYMIETEPTMSISKIINLMKSYTTYHIWKRYPQ' A
#
# COMPACT_ATOMS: atom_id res chain seq x y z
N MET A 1 -6.93 6.21 -4.58
CA MET A 1 -7.22 5.00 -3.77
C MET A 1 -6.78 5.25 -2.33
N ILE A 2 -7.53 4.77 -1.34
CA ILE A 2 -7.22 4.98 0.09
C ILE A 2 -7.28 3.63 0.79
N PHE A 3 -6.22 3.24 1.49
CA PHE A 3 -6.23 2.08 2.41
C PHE A 3 -6.17 2.56 3.85
N VAL A 4 -7.04 1.99 4.69
CA VAL A 4 -7.16 2.32 6.11
C VAL A 4 -6.73 1.11 6.93
N CYS A 5 -5.95 1.34 7.98
CA CYS A 5 -5.57 0.32 8.94
C CYS A 5 -6.82 -0.26 9.62
N LYS A 6 -6.79 -1.57 9.92
CA LYS A 6 -7.89 -2.23 10.62
C LYS A 6 -8.14 -1.52 11.96
N TYR A 7 -9.40 -1.19 12.25
CA TYR A 7 -9.84 -0.41 13.42
C TYR A 7 -9.25 1.00 13.52
N ARG A 8 -8.76 1.59 12.41
CA ARG A 8 -8.09 2.90 12.41
C ARG A 8 -6.93 2.99 13.41
N LYS A 9 -6.26 1.86 13.66
CA LYS A 9 -5.06 1.84 14.50
C LYS A 9 -3.99 2.75 13.88
N LYS A 10 -3.37 3.57 14.71
CA LYS A 10 -2.33 4.54 14.30
C LYS A 10 -0.97 3.87 14.09
N LEU A 11 -0.92 2.83 13.26
CA LEU A 11 0.27 1.99 13.03
C LEU A 11 1.32 2.68 12.16
N LEU A 12 0.90 3.64 11.32
CA LEU A 12 1.76 4.33 10.37
C LEU A 12 2.42 5.58 10.98
N VAL A 13 2.30 5.79 12.30
CA VAL A 13 3.01 6.85 13.04
C VAL A 13 4.52 6.60 13.05
N SER A 14 4.93 5.32 13.04
CA SER A 14 6.34 4.97 12.88
C SER A 14 6.77 5.28 11.46
N ARG A 15 7.73 6.20 11.32
CA ARG A 15 8.34 6.54 10.03
C ARG A 15 8.88 5.29 9.33
N GLN A 16 9.45 4.35 10.07
CA GLN A 16 9.98 3.12 9.51
C GLN A 16 8.89 2.23 8.88
N ILE A 17 7.76 2.06 9.57
CA ILE A 17 6.61 1.29 9.05
C ILE A 17 5.98 2.02 7.86
N SER A 18 5.86 3.34 7.93
CA SER A 18 5.37 4.18 6.84
C SER A 18 6.25 4.08 5.59
N ASP A 19 7.57 4.15 5.75
CA ASP A 19 8.51 4.10 4.62
C ASP A 19 8.52 2.69 4.01
N ASP A 20 8.48 1.65 4.84
CA ASP A 20 8.42 0.26 4.37
C ASP A 20 7.11 -0.07 3.65
N ILE A 21 5.95 0.41 4.14
CA ILE A 21 4.68 0.17 3.44
C ILE A 21 4.65 0.90 2.09
N LYS A 22 5.24 2.10 2.01
CA LYS A 22 5.40 2.83 0.75
C LYS A 22 6.29 2.05 -0.22
N GLN A 23 7.40 1.51 0.27
CA GLN A 23 8.34 0.71 -0.51
C GLN A 23 7.68 -0.57 -1.05
N PHE A 24 7.01 -1.35 -0.20
CA PHE A 24 6.31 -2.57 -0.65
C PHE A 24 5.19 -2.26 -1.65
N SER A 25 4.47 -1.16 -1.46
CA SER A 25 3.47 -0.68 -2.41
C SER A 25 4.09 -0.32 -3.77
N TYR A 26 5.23 0.35 -3.77
CA TYR A 26 5.94 0.69 -5.01
C TYR A 26 6.39 -0.57 -5.76
N GLU A 27 6.98 -1.53 -5.06
CA GLU A 27 7.47 -2.79 -5.65
C GLU A 27 6.36 -3.64 -6.27
N ILE A 28 5.19 -3.71 -5.63
CA ILE A 28 4.07 -4.49 -6.19
C ILE A 28 3.43 -3.79 -7.38
N CYS A 29 3.32 -2.46 -7.33
CA CYS A 29 2.84 -1.65 -8.46
C CYS A 29 3.76 -1.77 -9.67
N GLN A 30 5.08 -1.65 -9.48
CA GLN A 30 6.06 -1.77 -10.55
C GLN A 30 6.02 -3.13 -11.24
N ARG A 31 5.88 -4.22 -10.47
CA ARG A 31 5.74 -5.59 -11.03
C ARG A 31 4.50 -5.79 -11.89
N HIS A 32 3.48 -4.96 -11.74
CA HIS A 32 2.20 -5.08 -12.44
C HIS A 32 1.96 -3.92 -13.41
N SER A 33 3.02 -3.19 -13.80
CA SER A 33 2.94 -2.05 -14.71
C SER A 33 1.96 -0.95 -14.24
N VAL A 34 1.84 -0.77 -12.92
CA VAL A 34 1.04 0.29 -12.32
C VAL A 34 1.95 1.46 -11.95
N ILE A 35 1.64 2.64 -12.49
CA ILE A 35 2.40 3.85 -12.24
C ILE A 35 1.85 4.53 -10.99
N VAL A 36 2.70 4.80 -10.01
CA VAL A 36 2.34 5.59 -8.84
C VAL A 36 2.69 7.06 -9.10
N ARG A 37 1.68 7.94 -9.13
CA ARG A 37 1.85 9.40 -9.27
C ARG A 37 2.09 10.06 -7.92
N TYR A 38 1.33 9.67 -6.90
CA TYR A 38 1.47 10.17 -5.54
C TYR A 38 1.22 9.04 -4.53
N MET A 39 1.96 9.06 -3.42
CA MET A 39 1.81 8.10 -2.34
C MET A 39 2.10 8.76 -1.00
N GLU A 40 1.05 9.02 -0.22
CA GLU A 40 1.15 9.72 1.05
C GLU A 40 0.55 8.95 2.21
N THR A 41 1.21 8.99 3.36
CA THR A 41 0.80 8.31 4.59
C THR A 41 0.36 9.34 5.61
N ASP A 42 -0.70 9.00 6.34
CA ASP A 42 -1.07 9.61 7.60
C ASP A 42 -0.99 8.53 8.70
N LYS A 43 -1.45 8.81 9.91
CA LYS A 43 -1.27 7.97 11.10
C LYS A 43 -1.89 6.58 10.97
N ASP A 44 -3.05 6.47 10.32
CA ASP A 44 -3.89 5.26 10.26
C ASP A 44 -4.33 4.90 8.84
N HIS A 45 -3.86 5.62 7.82
CA HIS A 45 -4.24 5.38 6.43
C HIS A 45 -3.17 5.87 5.44
N ILE A 46 -3.27 5.37 4.21
CA ILE A 46 -2.36 5.69 3.11
C ILE A 46 -3.17 6.00 1.84
N TYR A 47 -2.81 7.11 1.20
CA TYR A 47 -3.36 7.62 -0.04
C TYR A 47 -2.46 7.23 -1.21
N TYR A 48 -3.08 6.77 -2.29
CA TYR A 48 -2.42 6.50 -3.56
C TYR A 48 -3.13 7.22 -4.70
N MET A 49 -2.37 7.89 -5.55
CA MET A 49 -2.79 8.24 -6.90
C MET A 49 -2.02 7.35 -7.86
N ILE A 50 -2.73 6.43 -8.51
CA ILE A 50 -2.15 5.45 -9.43
C ILE A 50 -2.75 5.61 -10.82
N GLU A 51 -2.00 5.17 -11.80
CA GLU A 51 -2.40 5.05 -13.19
C GLU A 51 -2.18 3.59 -13.61
N THR A 52 -3.22 3.01 -14.21
CA THR A 52 -3.28 1.60 -14.61
C THR A 52 -3.74 1.50 -16.05
N GLU A 53 -3.36 0.43 -16.75
CA GLU A 53 -3.93 0.14 -18.07
C GLU A 53 -5.45 -0.08 -18.00
N PRO A 54 -6.23 0.33 -19.02
CA PRO A 54 -7.69 0.15 -19.03
C PRO A 54 -8.16 -1.30 -18.94
N THR A 55 -7.33 -2.24 -19.38
CA THR A 55 -7.60 -3.69 -19.34
C THR A 55 -7.41 -4.28 -17.94
N MET A 56 -6.73 -3.57 -17.04
CA MET A 56 -6.49 -4.04 -15.69
C MET A 56 -7.72 -3.83 -14.81
N SER A 57 -8.17 -4.91 -14.19
CA SER A 57 -9.27 -4.86 -13.23
C SER A 57 -8.83 -4.13 -11.95
N ILE A 58 -9.54 -3.06 -11.61
CA ILE A 58 -9.33 -2.25 -10.40
C ILE A 58 -9.40 -3.11 -9.13
N SER A 59 -10.34 -4.05 -9.05
CA SER A 59 -10.48 -4.92 -7.87
C SER A 59 -9.29 -5.86 -7.71
N LYS A 60 -8.72 -6.36 -8.82
CA LYS A 60 -7.52 -7.22 -8.79
C LYS A 60 -6.33 -6.47 -8.24
N ILE A 61 -6.04 -5.26 -8.72
CA ILE A 61 -4.91 -4.47 -8.23
C ILE A 61 -5.09 -4.05 -6.76
N ILE A 62 -6.31 -3.67 -6.36
CA ILE A 62 -6.61 -3.35 -4.95
C ILE A 62 -6.31 -4.56 -4.06
N ASN A 63 -6.83 -5.74 -4.41
CA ASN A 63 -6.67 -6.95 -3.60
C ASN A 63 -5.21 -7.36 -3.51
N LEU A 64 -4.48 -7.27 -4.62
CA LEU A 64 -3.06 -7.55 -4.68
C LEU A 64 -2.24 -6.59 -3.82
N MET A 65 -2.44 -5.27 -3.96
CA MET A 65 -1.70 -4.29 -3.17
C MET A 65 -1.95 -4.48 -1.67
N LYS A 66 -3.21 -4.68 -1.26
CA LYS A 66 -3.55 -4.89 0.16
C LYS A 66 -2.95 -6.18 0.70
N SER A 67 -3.09 -7.31 -0.01
CA SER A 67 -2.58 -8.59 0.46
C SER A 67 -1.06 -8.60 0.56
N TYR A 68 -0.39 -8.07 -0.47
CA TYR A 68 1.06 -7.98 -0.53
C TYR A 68 1.64 -7.12 0.60
N THR A 69 1.17 -5.88 0.72
CA THR A 69 1.64 -4.95 1.77
C THR A 69 1.34 -5.49 3.17
N THR A 70 0.15 -6.05 3.38
CA THR A 70 -0.22 -6.66 4.67
C THR A 70 0.73 -7.80 5.02
N TYR A 71 0.95 -8.75 4.12
CA TYR A 71 1.83 -9.90 4.37
C TYR A 71 3.25 -9.45 4.71
N HIS A 72 3.83 -8.56 3.91
CA HIS A 72 5.22 -8.14 4.08
C HIS A 72 5.43 -7.27 5.32
N ILE A 73 4.49 -6.39 5.66
CA ILE A 73 4.55 -5.60 6.89
C ILE A 73 4.47 -6.51 8.12
N TRP A 74 3.50 -7.43 8.20
CA TRP A 74 3.39 -8.34 9.35
C TRP A 74 4.57 -9.30 9.46
N LYS A 75 5.13 -9.75 8.33
CA LYS A 75 6.34 -10.58 8.31
C LYS A 75 7.56 -9.83 8.84
N ARG A 76 7.69 -8.53 8.51
CA ARG A 76 8.82 -7.69 8.93
C ARG A 76 8.69 -7.18 10.36
N TYR A 77 7.45 -6.97 10.81
CA TYR A 77 7.11 -6.47 12.14
C TYR A 77 6.22 -7.48 12.87
N PRO A 78 6.75 -8.65 13.27
CA PRO A 78 6.02 -9.60 14.09
C PRO A 78 5.92 -9.06 15.52
N GLN A 79 4.91 -8.25 15.79
CA GLN A 79 4.53 -7.82 17.15
C GLN A 79 3.04 -8.06 17.38
#